data_AF-A0AB33C7Q4-F1
#
_entry.id   AF-A0AB33C7Q4-F1
#
_cell.length_a   1.000
_cell.length_b   1.000
_cell.length_c   1.000
_cell.angle_alpha   90.00
_cell.angle_beta   90.00
_cell.angle_gamma   90.00
#
_symmetry.space_group_name_H-M   'P 1'
#
loop_
_entity.id
_entity.type
_entity.pdbx_description
1 polymer ?
#
loop_
_entity_poly.entity_id
_entity_poly.type
_entity_poly.pdbx_seq_one_letter_code
_entity_poly.pdbx_strand_id
1 'polypeptide(L)'
;MSDLQTSGVFQPDILNTYPGVFAPTLVGVWDRLSNANAVTIVGNYAYAVGDTLEIIDISNPSNPIFKGNYDNTSGYAFDVQIVGNYAYLADWDSGLQIIDISNPTNPTLKGNYNTSGYAVGVQIVGKYAYTIFLYLRHNECKLGKHSSVDVCHGFRNLVLCR
;
A
#
# COMPACT_ATOMS: atom_id res chain seq x y z
N MET A 1 -14.09 -28.60 22.60
CA MET A 1 -13.95 -28.06 21.24
C MET A 1 -12.61 -27.34 21.24
N SER A 2 -11.56 -28.11 20.96
CA SER A 2 -10.16 -27.76 21.22
C SER A 2 -9.46 -27.26 19.96
N ASP A 3 -8.86 -26.09 20.10
CA ASP A 3 -7.69 -25.56 19.41
C ASP A 3 -7.69 -25.53 17.87
N LEU A 4 -8.13 -24.38 17.33
CA LEU A 4 -7.61 -23.85 16.07
C LEU A 4 -6.17 -23.37 16.31
N GLN A 5 -5.20 -24.28 16.20
CA GLN A 5 -3.82 -23.88 15.96
C GLN A 5 -3.71 -23.37 14.52
N THR A 6 -3.62 -22.06 14.36
CA THR A 6 -3.12 -21.38 13.18
C THR A 6 -1.63 -21.70 13.01
N SER A 7 -1.30 -22.84 12.40
CA SER A 7 -0.01 -23.01 11.75
C SER A 7 -0.26 -22.96 10.25
N GLY A 8 0.26 -21.92 9.60
CA GLY A 8 0.28 -21.77 8.15
C GLY A 8 1.20 -22.79 7.51
N VAL A 9 0.88 -24.08 7.64
CA VAL A 9 1.60 -25.15 6.95
C VAL A 9 1.15 -25.12 5.50
N PHE A 10 2.00 -24.56 4.66
CA PHE A 10 1.89 -24.63 3.21
C PHE A 10 1.78 -26.11 2.79
N GLN A 11 0.67 -26.51 2.16
CA GLN A 11 0.44 -27.90 1.75
C GLN A 11 1.31 -28.23 0.52
N PRO A 12 2.40 -29.02 0.65
CA PRO A 12 3.36 -29.23 -0.44
C PRO A 12 2.76 -30.03 -1.60
N ASP A 13 1.74 -30.85 -1.32
CA ASP A 13 1.20 -31.84 -2.24
C ASP A 13 0.49 -31.22 -3.46
N ILE A 14 0.03 -29.97 -3.38
CA ILE A 14 -0.66 -29.27 -4.49
C ILE A 14 0.35 -28.72 -5.51
N LEU A 15 1.56 -28.35 -5.09
CA LEU A 15 2.55 -27.71 -5.97
C LEU A 15 3.17 -28.64 -7.00
N ASN A 16 3.27 -29.93 -6.69
CA ASN A 16 3.77 -30.93 -7.63
C ASN A 16 2.88 -31.06 -8.88
N THR A 17 1.67 -30.49 -8.86
CA THR A 17 0.72 -30.46 -9.98
C THR A 17 0.92 -29.26 -10.91
N TYR A 18 1.68 -28.24 -10.49
CA TYR A 18 1.94 -27.01 -11.25
C TYR A 18 3.43 -26.83 -11.53
N PRO A 19 3.96 -27.42 -12.62
CA PRO A 19 5.37 -27.30 -12.96
C PRO A 19 5.77 -25.83 -13.12
N GLY A 20 6.80 -25.41 -12.38
CA GLY A 20 7.28 -24.03 -12.32
C GLY A 20 6.77 -23.21 -11.13
N VAL A 21 5.84 -23.75 -10.33
CA VAL A 21 5.44 -23.13 -9.06
C VAL A 21 6.34 -23.66 -7.94
N PHE A 22 7.21 -22.79 -7.43
CA PHE A 22 8.13 -23.14 -6.36
C PHE A 22 7.43 -23.14 -5.00
N ALA A 23 7.85 -24.05 -4.12
CA ALA A 23 7.44 -24.03 -2.72
C ALA A 23 8.13 -22.85 -2.01
N PRO A 24 7.37 -21.85 -1.52
CA PRO A 24 7.96 -20.76 -0.76
C PRO A 24 8.54 -21.31 0.54
N THR A 25 9.76 -20.89 0.86
CA THR A 25 10.39 -21.16 2.15
C THR A 25 10.43 -19.86 2.96
N LEU A 26 9.96 -19.90 4.20
CA LEU A 26 10.07 -18.76 5.11
C LEU A 26 11.54 -18.52 5.46
N VAL A 27 12.08 -17.34 5.12
CA VAL A 27 13.47 -16.98 5.41
C VAL A 27 13.61 -15.97 6.53
N GLY A 28 12.59 -15.16 6.80
CA GLY A 28 12.56 -14.16 7.87
C GLY A 28 11.19 -13.51 8.00
N VAL A 29 11.01 -12.74 9.07
CA VAL A 29 9.75 -12.08 9.45
C VAL A 29 10.03 -10.63 9.82
N TRP A 30 9.09 -9.75 9.47
CA TRP A 30 9.07 -8.36 9.91
C TRP A 30 7.68 -8.03 10.47
N ASP A 31 7.61 -7.69 11.76
CA ASP A 31 6.36 -7.59 12.53
C ASP A 31 6.19 -6.25 13.25
N ARG A 32 6.89 -5.20 12.79
CA ARG A 32 6.83 -3.87 13.42
C ARG A 32 5.65 -3.01 13.00
N LEU A 33 5.11 -3.23 11.80
CA LEU A 33 3.92 -2.55 11.31
C LEU A 33 2.68 -3.15 11.99
N SER A 34 1.86 -2.30 12.59
CA SER A 34 0.60 -2.76 13.21
C SER A 34 -0.41 -3.17 12.13
N ASN A 35 -0.35 -2.49 10.98
CA ASN A 35 -1.10 -2.82 9.79
C ASN A 35 -0.20 -2.62 8.57
N ALA A 36 -0.11 -3.61 7.70
CA ALA A 36 0.68 -3.54 6.46
C ALA A 36 -0.25 -3.81 5.28
N ASN A 37 -0.40 -2.82 4.40
CA ASN A 37 -1.26 -2.88 3.23
C ASN A 37 -0.49 -3.23 1.95
N ALA A 38 0.74 -2.74 1.81
CA ALA A 38 1.57 -3.00 0.64
C ALA A 38 3.06 -3.03 0.97
N VAL A 39 3.83 -3.71 0.12
CA VAL A 39 5.29 -3.72 0.16
C VAL A 39 5.85 -3.66 -1.26
N THR A 40 6.93 -2.91 -1.43
CA THR A 40 7.72 -2.91 -2.66
C THR A 40 9.20 -3.10 -2.33
N ILE A 41 9.95 -3.69 -3.26
CA ILE A 41 11.37 -4.03 -3.08
C ILE A 41 12.17 -3.27 -4.15
N VAL A 42 13.19 -2.54 -3.71
CA VAL A 42 14.18 -1.92 -4.59
C VAL A 42 15.58 -2.22 -4.07
N GLY A 43 16.31 -3.02 -4.85
CA GLY A 43 17.63 -3.52 -4.44
C GLY A 43 17.54 -4.32 -3.13
N ASN A 44 18.32 -3.91 -2.13
CA ASN A 44 18.36 -4.55 -0.81
C ASN A 44 17.37 -3.94 0.19
N TYR A 45 16.46 -3.07 -0.24
CA TYR A 45 15.49 -2.44 0.65
C TYR A 45 14.07 -2.91 0.34
N ALA A 46 13.33 -3.22 1.39
CA ALA A 46 11.88 -3.31 1.37
C ALA A 46 11.28 -2.01 1.93
N TYR A 47 10.22 -1.55 1.28
CA TYR A 47 9.43 -0.38 1.66
C TYR A 47 8.02 -0.86 1.90
N ALA A 48 7.61 -0.89 3.16
CA ALA A 48 6.30 -1.39 3.56
C ALA A 48 5.44 -0.23 4.05
N VAL A 49 4.17 -0.22 3.67
CA VAL A 49 3.23 0.84 4.01
C VAL A 49 1.97 0.32 4.68
N GLY A 50 1.43 1.11 5.59
CA GLY A 50 0.14 0.89 6.24
C GLY A 50 -0.18 2.02 7.20
N ASP A 51 0.12 1.84 8.49
CA ASP A 51 0.09 2.92 9.48
C ASP A 51 1.23 3.95 9.27
N THR A 52 2.35 3.50 8.75
CA THR A 52 3.52 4.31 8.41
C THR A 52 4.16 3.78 7.12
N LEU A 53 5.12 4.51 6.55
CA LEU A 53 6.09 3.94 5.61
C LEU A 53 7.32 3.50 6.40
N GLU A 54 7.64 2.21 6.40
CA GLU A 54 8.88 1.68 6.95
C GLU A 54 9.89 1.33 5.85
N ILE A 55 11.15 1.69 6.07
CA ILE A 55 12.29 1.36 5.22
C ILE A 55 13.13 0.31 5.94
N ILE A 56 13.28 -0.85 5.29
CA ILE A 56 13.83 -2.06 5.89
C ILE A 56 14.98 -2.53 5.00
N ASP A 57 16.17 -2.66 5.56
CA ASP A 57 17.30 -3.33 4.91
C ASP A 57 17.12 -4.84 4.98
N ILE A 58 16.95 -5.46 3.83
CA ILE A 58 16.74 -6.90 3.64
C ILE A 58 17.95 -7.55 2.96
N SER A 59 19.14 -6.94 3.04
CA SER A 59 20.40 -7.55 2.53
C SER A 59 20.69 -8.91 3.16
N ASN A 60 20.24 -9.12 4.40
CA ASN A 60 20.11 -10.44 5.00
C ASN A 60 18.63 -10.73 5.31
N PRO A 61 17.92 -11.51 4.47
CA PRO A 61 16.50 -11.77 4.64
C PRO A 61 16.13 -12.49 5.95
N SER A 62 17.07 -13.22 6.58
CA SER A 62 16.83 -13.88 7.87
C SER A 62 17.07 -12.98 9.07
N ASN A 63 17.66 -11.80 8.86
CA ASN A 63 17.83 -10.78 9.88
C ASN A 63 17.65 -9.38 9.28
N PRO A 64 16.41 -9.00 8.91
CA PRO A 64 16.13 -7.67 8.38
C PRO A 64 16.46 -6.57 9.41
N ILE A 65 16.89 -5.40 8.94
CA ILE A 65 17.31 -4.28 9.79
C ILE A 65 16.45 -3.06 9.50
N PHE A 66 15.91 -2.44 10.55
CA PHE A 66 15.23 -1.15 10.40
C PHE A 66 16.18 -0.05 9.98
N LYS A 67 15.79 0.76 9.01
CA LYS A 67 16.56 1.96 8.64
C LYS A 67 15.89 3.24 9.08
N GLY A 68 14.58 3.33 8.93
CA GLY A 68 13.81 4.51 9.30
C GLY A 68 12.38 4.38 8.82
N ASN A 69 11.56 5.35 9.19
CA ASN A 69 10.16 5.41 8.79
C ASN A 69 9.73 6.85 8.51
N TYR A 70 8.61 6.96 7.81
CA TYR A 70 7.81 8.18 7.72
C TYR A 70 6.47 7.89 8.41
N ASP A 71 6.27 8.50 9.57
CA ASP A 71 5.13 8.26 10.47
C ASP A 71 3.95 9.21 10.24
N ASN A 72 4.16 10.28 9.48
CA ASN A 72 3.14 11.30 9.21
C ASN A 72 2.28 10.96 7.97
N THR A 73 1.90 9.68 7.82
CA THR A 73 0.83 9.27 6.89
C THR A 73 -0.53 9.54 7.53
N SER A 74 -1.64 9.35 6.82
CA SER A 74 -2.97 9.40 7.45
C SER A 74 -3.29 8.20 8.34
N GLY A 75 -2.34 7.27 8.48
CA GLY A 75 -2.49 5.99 9.16
C GLY A 75 -3.08 4.90 8.26
N TYR A 76 -3.34 5.20 6.99
CA TYR A 76 -3.96 4.30 6.02
C TYR A 76 -3.31 4.38 4.63
N ALA A 77 -1.98 4.29 4.56
CA ALA A 77 -1.30 4.16 3.28
C ALA A 77 -1.58 2.79 2.65
N PHE A 78 -2.19 2.77 1.47
CA PHE A 78 -2.66 1.55 0.80
C PHE A 78 -1.69 0.98 -0.22
N ASP A 79 -0.87 1.83 -0.84
CA ASP A 79 0.02 1.43 -1.92
C ASP A 79 1.25 2.34 -1.96
N VAL A 80 2.35 1.79 -2.48
CA VAL A 80 3.63 2.48 -2.58
C VAL A 80 4.39 2.09 -3.83
N GLN A 81 4.92 3.09 -4.54
CA GLN A 81 5.92 2.88 -5.58
C GLN A 81 7.15 3.73 -5.34
N ILE A 82 8.33 3.12 -5.51
CA ILE A 82 9.61 3.81 -5.42
C ILE A 82 10.12 4.16 -6.82
N VAL A 83 10.49 5.42 -7.03
CA VAL A 83 11.16 5.89 -8.25
C VAL A 83 12.34 6.77 -7.86
N GLY A 84 13.55 6.25 -8.08
CA GLY A 84 14.78 6.92 -7.65
C GLY A 84 14.79 7.10 -6.12
N ASN A 85 14.92 8.34 -5.67
CA ASN A 85 14.95 8.71 -4.25
C ASN A 85 13.58 9.11 -3.70
N TYR A 86 12.48 8.77 -4.38
CA TYR A 86 11.14 9.16 -3.98
C TYR A 86 10.24 7.94 -3.79
N ALA A 87 9.50 7.94 -2.68
CA ALA A 87 8.38 7.05 -2.45
C ALA A 87 7.07 7.79 -2.74
N TYR A 88 6.25 7.23 -3.62
CA TYR A 88 4.93 7.72 -3.95
C TYR A 88 3.91 6.85 -3.25
N LEU A 89 3.11 7.43 -2.35
CA LEU A 89 2.16 6.70 -1.52
C LEU A 89 0.74 7.07 -1.89
N ALA A 90 -0.13 6.08 -2.03
CA ALA A 90 -1.57 6.30 -2.01
C ALA A 90 -2.04 6.28 -0.54
N ASP A 91 -2.15 7.46 0.05
CA ASP A 91 -2.38 7.68 1.49
C ASP A 91 -3.83 8.09 1.79
N TRP A 92 -4.77 7.26 1.34
CA TRP A 92 -6.21 7.40 1.63
C TRP A 92 -6.75 8.83 1.49
N ASP A 93 -7.18 9.46 2.58
CA ASP A 93 -7.71 10.82 2.66
C ASP A 93 -6.66 11.93 2.43
N SER A 94 -5.38 11.65 2.70
CA SER A 94 -4.26 12.52 2.34
C SER A 94 -3.94 12.49 0.83
N GLY A 95 -4.54 11.57 0.07
CA GLY A 95 -4.36 11.46 -1.37
C GLY A 95 -2.98 10.91 -1.77
N LEU A 96 -2.35 11.47 -2.80
CA LEU A 96 -1.01 11.06 -3.22
C LEU A 96 0.05 11.84 -2.42
N GLN A 97 0.90 11.12 -1.69
CA GLN A 97 2.04 11.70 -0.96
C GLN A 97 3.35 11.36 -1.68
N ILE A 98 4.28 12.31 -1.71
CA ILE A 98 5.61 12.15 -2.31
C ILE A 98 6.65 12.35 -1.22
N ILE A 99 7.30 11.27 -0.82
CA ILE A 99 8.27 11.25 0.28
C ILE A 99 9.67 11.16 -0.31
N ASP A 100 10.55 12.09 0.05
CA ASP A 100 11.99 12.00 -0.23
C ASP A 100 12.60 10.96 0.73
N ILE A 101 13.16 9.91 0.15
CA ILE A 101 13.80 8.79 0.83
C ILE A 101 15.30 8.72 0.55
N SER A 102 15.90 9.81 0.04
CA SER A 102 17.34 9.89 -0.23
C SER A 102 18.19 9.62 1.03
N ASN A 103 17.68 9.99 2.20
CA ASN A 103 18.17 9.54 3.49
C ASN A 103 17.17 8.54 4.10
N PRO A 104 17.44 7.23 4.06
CA PRO A 104 16.51 6.21 4.54
C PRO A 104 16.31 6.25 6.07
N THR A 105 17.17 6.94 6.82
CA THR A 105 16.99 7.10 8.27
C THR A 105 16.18 8.33 8.64
N ASN A 106 15.90 9.23 7.68
CA ASN A 106 15.10 10.42 7.90
C ASN A 106 14.33 10.80 6.62
N PRO A 107 13.30 10.01 6.24
CA PRO A 107 12.43 10.36 5.13
C PRO A 107 11.68 11.66 5.40
N THR A 108 11.40 12.44 4.35
CA THR A 108 10.69 13.73 4.51
C THR A 108 9.64 13.95 3.43
N LEU A 109 8.56 14.64 3.75
CA LEU A 109 7.53 15.00 2.76
C LEU A 109 8.12 16.00 1.75
N LYS A 110 8.14 15.61 0.48
CA LYS A 110 8.56 16.47 -0.63
C LYS A 110 7.38 17.25 -1.23
N GLY A 111 6.20 16.64 -1.24
CA GLY A 111 4.98 17.26 -1.72
C GLY A 111 3.81 16.28 -1.72
N ASN A 112 2.62 16.79 -2.00
CA ASN A 112 1.40 16.00 -2.03
C ASN A 112 0.45 16.49 -3.13
N TYR A 113 -0.47 15.61 -3.50
CA TYR A 113 -1.60 15.93 -4.35
C TYR A 113 -2.88 15.36 -3.74
N ASN A 114 -3.77 16.25 -3.32
CA ASN A 114 -5.05 15.86 -2.76
C ASN A 114 -5.94 15.31 -3.88
N THR A 115 -6.21 14.01 -3.82
CA THR A 115 -7.16 13.36 -4.72
C THR A 115 -8.58 13.76 -4.33
N SER A 116 -9.50 13.74 -5.29
CA SER A 116 -10.90 14.12 -5.03
C SER A 116 -11.67 13.05 -4.23
N GLY A 117 -11.07 11.89 -3.97
CA GLY A 117 -11.54 10.86 -3.05
C GLY A 117 -10.36 10.15 -2.39
N TYR A 118 -10.59 8.95 -1.84
CA TYR A 118 -9.60 8.20 -1.07
C TYR A 118 -8.61 7.47 -1.99
N ALA A 119 -7.34 7.86 -2.00
CA ALA A 119 -6.31 7.21 -2.79
C ALA A 119 -6.05 5.79 -2.28
N VAL A 120 -6.09 4.81 -3.19
CA VAL A 120 -5.90 3.38 -2.85
C VAL A 120 -4.85 2.68 -3.70
N GLY A 121 -4.36 3.34 -4.74
CA GLY A 121 -3.34 2.78 -5.62
C GLY A 121 -2.57 3.87 -6.34
N VAL A 122 -1.31 3.59 -6.64
CA VAL A 122 -0.40 4.51 -7.32
C VAL A 122 0.50 3.75 -8.29
N GLN A 123 0.64 4.30 -9.50
CA GLN A 123 1.62 3.84 -10.46
C GLN A 123 2.33 5.03 -11.12
N ILE A 124 3.64 5.02 -11.14
CA ILE A 124 4.49 6.04 -11.76
C ILE A 124 5.08 5.46 -13.04
N VAL A 125 4.85 6.15 -14.16
CA VAL A 125 5.39 5.79 -15.48
C VAL A 125 6.04 7.02 -16.10
N GLY A 126 7.38 7.01 -16.18
CA GLY A 126 8.15 8.17 -16.60
C GLY A 126 7.91 9.36 -15.67
N LYS A 127 7.31 10.43 -16.20
CA LYS A 127 7.00 11.66 -15.46
C LYS A 127 5.55 11.76 -14.97
N TYR A 128 4.77 10.70 -15.13
CA TYR A 128 3.34 10.71 -14.82
C TYR A 128 3.04 9.83 -13.62
N ALA A 129 2.20 10.34 -12.72
CA ALA A 129 1.61 9.58 -11.63
C ALA A 129 0.15 9.25 -11.97
N TYR A 130 -0.17 7.96 -11.90
CA TYR A 130 -1.49 7.39 -12.08
C TYR A 130 -2.00 6.98 -10.71
N THR A 131 -3.04 7.63 -10.23
CA THR A 131 -3.64 7.28 -8.93
C THR A 131 -5.09 6.86 -9.13
N ILE A 132 -5.46 5.76 -8.47
CA ILE A 132 -6.84 5.33 -8.36
C ILE A 132 -7.35 5.71 -6.97
N PHE A 133 -8.59 6.18 -6.94
CA PHE A 133 -9.25 6.54 -5.70
C PHE A 133 -10.69 6.07 -5.69
N LEU A 134 -11.23 5.92 -4.48
CA LEU A 134 -12.60 5.52 -4.24
C LEU A 134 -13.34 6.67 -3.55
N TYR A 135 -14.63 6.79 -3.84
CA TYR A 135 -15.53 7.54 -2.99
C TYR A 135 -16.20 6.56 -2.04
N LEU A 136 -15.98 6.73 -0.73
CA LEU A 136 -16.91 6.15 0.21
C LEU A 136 -18.19 6.97 0.09
N ARG A 137 -19.22 6.36 -0.49
CA ARG A 137 -20.56 6.94 -0.40
C ARG A 137 -20.94 6.92 1.07
N HIS A 138 -20.77 8.05 1.75
CA HIS A 138 -21.71 8.37 2.81
C HIS A 138 -23.06 8.39 2.10
N ASN A 139 -23.92 7.41 2.38
CA ASN A 139 -25.31 7.43 1.95
C ASN A 139 -25.98 8.64 2.61
N GLU A 140 -25.72 9.85 2.13
CA GLU A 140 -26.69 10.92 2.22
C GLU A 140 -27.69 10.68 1.10
N CYS A 141 -28.54 9.65 1.26
CA CYS A 141 -29.88 9.71 0.69
C CYS A 141 -30.58 10.88 1.39
N LYS A 142 -30.33 12.10 0.93
CA LYS A 142 -31.24 13.20 1.23
C LYS A 142 -32.53 12.84 0.53
N LEU A 143 -33.54 12.48 1.32
CA LEU A 143 -34.93 12.38 0.88
C LEU A 143 -35.31 13.71 0.22
N GLY A 144 -35.11 13.81 -1.09
CA GLY A 144 -35.70 14.84 -1.91
C GLY A 144 -37.20 14.60 -1.88
N LYS A 145 -37.95 15.54 -1.30
CA LYS A 145 -39.37 15.63 -1.58
C LYS A 145 -39.50 15.77 -3.11
N HIS A 146 -40.22 14.83 -3.72
CA HIS A 146 -40.59 14.73 -5.14
C HIS A 146 -39.72 13.79 -6.01
N SER A 147 -40.35 12.65 -6.33
CA SER A 147 -40.25 11.83 -7.55
C SER A 147 -38.94 11.09 -7.89
N SER A 148 -39.02 9.76 -7.70
CA SER A 148 -38.66 8.67 -8.62
C SER A 148 -37.23 8.54 -9.18
N VAL A 149 -36.64 7.37 -8.85
CA VAL A 149 -35.46 6.71 -9.43
C VAL A 149 -34.10 7.20 -8.91
N ASP A 150 -33.59 6.50 -7.88
CA ASP A 150 -32.18 6.55 -7.49
C ASP A 150 -31.33 5.80 -8.52
N VAL A 151 -30.55 6.51 -9.32
CA VAL A 151 -29.46 5.90 -10.10
C VAL A 151 -28.15 6.04 -9.33
N CYS A 152 -27.79 4.98 -8.63
CA CYS A 152 -26.53 4.83 -7.93
C CYS A 152 -25.39 4.53 -8.91
N HIS A 153 -24.66 5.55 -9.39
CA HIS A 153 -23.44 5.34 -10.17
C HIS A 153 -22.21 5.17 -9.28
N GLY A 154 -21.54 4.01 -9.38
CA GLY A 154 -20.19 3.81 -8.86
C GLY A 154 -19.17 4.01 -9.97
N PHE A 155 -18.36 5.07 -9.89
CA PHE A 155 -17.26 5.31 -10.83
C PHE A 155 -15.93 5.06 -10.12
N ARG A 156 -15.12 4.13 -10.66
CA ARG A 156 -13.69 4.01 -10.36
C ARG A 156 -12.98 4.99 -11.30
N ASN A 157 -12.55 6.14 -10.78
CA ASN A 157 -11.89 7.14 -11.60
C ASN A 157 -10.37 7.04 -11.43
N LEU A 158 -9.66 7.05 -12.56
CA LEU A 158 -8.21 7.21 -12.64
C LEU A 158 -7.93 8.71 -12.77
N VAL A 159 -7.13 9.29 -11.87
CA VAL A 159 -6.66 10.67 -12.01
C VAL A 159 -5.23 10.68 -12.52
N LEU A 160 -5.01 11.53 -13.54
CA LEU A 160 -3.71 11.83 -14.13
C LEU A 160 -3.19 13.12 -13.49
N CYS A 161 -2.06 13.03 -12.77
CA CYS A 161 -1.36 14.21 -12.27
C CYS A 161 -0.11 14.49 -13.11
N ARG A 162 0.17 15.77 -13.35
CA ARG A 162 1.38 16.29 -14.03
C ARG A 162 2.26 17.02 -13.02
#